data_AF-A0A9D7LU87-F1
#
_entry.id   AF-A0A9D7LU87-F1
#
_cell.length_a   1.000
_cell.length_b   1.000
_cell.length_c   1.000
_cell.angle_alpha   90.00
_cell.angle_beta   90.00
_cell.angle_gamma   90.00
#
_symmetry.space_group_name_H-M   'P 1'
#
loop_
_entity.id
_entity.type
_entity.pdbx_description
1 polymer ?
#
loop_
_entity_poly.entity_id
_entity_poly.type
_entity_poly.pdbx_seq_one_letter_code
_entity_poly.pdbx_strand_id
1 'polypeptide(L)'
;MITNEKQYKSTRASIEKLAGALTALQSPTGDLPDVLVKAQRSALLSQIDELDEDVRFYDDLRAGKISEFSAESLHDLPDILIQARIARGMSQRISATFLASRSSRSNATKRIAIARPASTV
;
A
#
# COMPACT_ATOMS: atom_id res chain seq x y z
N MET A 1 4.53 4.09 4.15
CA MET A 1 4.16 3.44 2.88
C MET A 1 5.35 2.73 2.24
N ILE A 2 5.18 1.44 1.93
CA ILE A 2 6.15 0.61 1.21
C ILE A 2 5.89 0.71 -0.30
N THR A 3 6.94 0.95 -1.10
CA THR A 3 6.82 1.17 -2.56
C THR A 3 7.42 0.05 -3.42
N ASN A 4 8.23 -0.83 -2.82
CA ASN A 4 8.97 -1.85 -3.55
C ASN A 4 9.29 -3.08 -2.70
N GLU A 5 9.67 -4.16 -3.39
CA GLU A 5 9.96 -5.47 -2.78
C GLU A 5 11.17 -5.43 -1.81
N LYS A 6 12.17 -4.57 -2.06
CA LYS A 6 13.32 -4.43 -1.15
C LYS A 6 12.89 -3.82 0.18
N GLN A 7 12.10 -2.75 0.13
CA GLN A 7 11.51 -2.11 1.31
C GLN A 7 10.59 -3.10 2.04
N TYR A 8 9.73 -3.82 1.31
CA TYR A 8 8.87 -4.87 1.88
C TYR A 8 9.65 -5.89 2.70
N LYS A 9 10.68 -6.50 2.11
CA LYS A 9 11.54 -7.48 2.80
C LYS A 9 12.24 -6.89 4.02
N SER A 10 12.75 -5.66 3.90
CA SER A 10 13.40 -4.97 5.01
C SER A 10 12.42 -4.69 6.15
N THR A 11 11.20 -4.24 5.85
CA THR A 11 10.18 -3.95 6.85
C THR A 11 9.74 -5.22 7.58
N ARG A 12 9.52 -6.33 6.86
CA ARG A 12 9.22 -7.64 7.45
C ARG A 12 10.32 -8.11 8.41
N ALA A 13 11.58 -7.99 8.02
CA ALA A 13 12.71 -8.31 8.90
C ALA A 13 12.77 -7.43 10.15
N SER A 14 12.43 -6.13 10.03
CA SER A 14 12.33 -5.22 11.18
C SER A 14 11.20 -5.64 12.13
N ILE A 15 10.02 -6.00 11.61
CA ILE A 15 8.90 -6.53 12.42
C ILE A 15 9.33 -7.78 13.19
N GLU A 16 9.98 -8.74 12.52
CA GLU A 16 10.48 -9.96 13.17
C GLU A 16 11.47 -9.65 14.30
N LYS A 17 12.39 -8.70 14.08
CA LYS A 17 13.33 -8.25 15.11
C LYS A 17 12.63 -7.60 16.31
N LEU A 18 11.64 -6.75 16.07
CA LEU A 18 10.85 -6.09 17.12
C LEU A 18 10.02 -7.11 17.90
N ALA A 19 9.40 -8.08 17.23
CA ALA A 19 8.67 -9.17 17.85
C ALA A 19 9.58 -10.06 18.72
N GLY A 20 10.82 -10.31 18.27
CA GLY A 20 11.84 -10.97 19.07
C GLY A 20 12.19 -10.20 20.33
N ALA A 21 12.38 -8.87 20.22
CA ALA A 21 12.63 -8.01 21.38
C ALA A 21 11.44 -7.97 22.36
N LEU A 22 10.22 -7.94 21.83
CA LEU A 22 8.99 -8.01 22.61
C LEU A 22 8.90 -9.33 23.41
N THR A 23 9.30 -10.44 22.79
CA THR A 23 9.34 -11.76 23.43
C THR A 23 10.42 -11.81 24.51
N ALA A 24 11.59 -11.22 24.27
CA ALA A 24 12.68 -11.15 25.25
C ALA A 24 12.26 -10.37 26.52
N LEU A 25 11.41 -9.33 26.38
CA LEU A 25 10.86 -8.59 27.51
C LEU A 25 9.85 -9.36 28.37
N GLN A 26 9.33 -10.49 27.88
CA GLN A 26 8.44 -11.35 28.66
C GLN A 26 9.22 -12.24 29.63
N SER A 27 10.49 -12.50 29.34
CA SER A 27 11.39 -13.16 30.29
C SER A 27 11.69 -12.19 31.43
N PRO A 28 11.74 -12.66 32.70
CA PRO A 28 12.08 -11.80 33.83
C PRO A 28 13.48 -11.23 33.60
N THR A 29 13.53 -9.98 33.15
CA THR A 29 14.77 -9.25 32.93
C THR A 29 14.94 -8.43 34.19
N GLY A 30 15.92 -8.81 35.02
CA GLY A 30 16.04 -8.34 36.40
C GLY A 30 15.95 -6.82 36.59
N ASP A 31 15.55 -6.42 37.81
CA ASP A 31 15.53 -5.07 38.40
C ASP A 31 14.82 -3.93 37.67
N LEU A 32 14.24 -4.14 36.49
CA LEU A 32 13.45 -3.12 35.81
C LEU A 32 12.09 -2.92 36.50
N PRO A 33 11.72 -1.69 36.87
CA PRO A 33 10.38 -1.38 37.37
C PRO A 33 9.29 -1.77 36.36
N ASP A 34 8.19 -2.36 36.85
CA ASP A 34 7.04 -2.79 36.04
C ASP A 34 6.50 -1.73 35.08
N VAL A 35 6.53 -0.45 35.51
CA VAL A 35 6.07 0.69 34.70
C VAL A 35 6.94 0.85 33.44
N LEU A 36 8.25 0.68 33.56
CA LEU A 36 9.18 0.78 32.41
C LEU A 36 9.00 -0.41 31.46
N VAL A 37 8.82 -1.62 32.00
CA VAL A 37 8.55 -2.81 31.19
C VAL A 37 7.25 -2.65 30.38
N LYS A 38 6.19 -2.14 31.02
CA LYS A 38 4.91 -1.85 30.33
C LYS A 38 5.06 -0.79 29.27
N ALA A 39 5.76 0.32 29.55
CA ALA A 39 5.99 1.39 28.60
C ALA A 39 6.78 0.89 27.37
N GLN A 40 7.85 0.13 27.61
CA GLN A 40 8.68 -0.44 26.55
C GLN A 40 7.90 -1.43 25.67
N ARG A 41 7.08 -2.28 26.31
CA ARG A 41 6.17 -3.19 25.61
C ARG A 41 5.19 -2.42 24.71
N SER A 42 4.56 -1.38 25.24
CA SER A 42 3.59 -0.56 24.49
C SER A 42 4.24 0.12 23.29
N ALA A 43 5.47 0.65 23.45
CA ALA A 43 6.20 1.30 22.37
C ALA A 43 6.55 0.31 21.26
N LEU A 44 7.02 -0.90 21.60
CA LEU A 44 7.33 -1.94 20.61
C LEU A 44 6.08 -2.41 19.86
N LEU A 45 4.95 -2.59 20.56
CA LEU A 45 3.69 -2.96 19.93
C LEU A 45 3.22 -1.89 18.95
N SER A 46 3.20 -0.61 19.36
CA SER A 46 2.84 0.50 18.47
C SER A 46 3.72 0.53 17.22
N GLN A 47 5.02 0.31 17.38
CA GLN A 47 5.94 0.31 16.24
C GLN A 47 5.70 -0.87 15.30
N ILE A 48 5.38 -2.05 15.84
CA ILE A 48 5.03 -3.23 15.04
C ILE A 48 3.74 -2.98 14.27
N ASP A 49 2.72 -2.45 14.93
CA ASP A 49 1.41 -2.19 14.33
C ASP A 49 1.52 -1.23 13.13
N GLU A 50 2.29 -0.14 13.27
CA GLU A 50 2.56 0.80 12.17
C GLU A 50 3.22 0.12 10.96
N LEU A 51 4.20 -0.75 11.20
CA LEU A 51 4.91 -1.46 10.13
C LEU A 51 4.04 -2.54 9.49
N ASP A 52 3.19 -3.21 10.27
CA ASP A 52 2.25 -4.22 9.78
C ASP A 52 1.15 -3.59 8.93
N GLU A 53 0.67 -2.38 9.26
CA GLU A 53 -0.25 -1.62 8.40
C GLU A 53 0.38 -1.34 7.02
N ASP A 54 1.63 -0.89 7.00
CA ASP A 54 2.39 -0.62 5.78
C ASP A 54 2.61 -1.89 4.93
N VAL A 55 2.90 -3.01 5.58
CA VAL A 55 3.05 -4.34 4.94
C VAL A 55 1.72 -4.81 4.36
N ARG A 56 0.64 -4.75 5.14
CA ARG A 56 -0.70 -5.16 4.69
C ARG A 56 -1.18 -4.33 3.52
N PHE A 57 -0.97 -3.01 3.56
CA PHE A 57 -1.31 -2.13 2.45
C PHE A 57 -0.56 -2.53 1.16
N TYR A 58 0.74 -2.82 1.26
CA TYR A 58 1.53 -3.30 0.14
C TYR A 58 1.03 -4.65 -0.39
N ASP A 59 0.70 -5.60 0.49
CA ASP A 59 0.17 -6.91 0.12
C ASP A 59 -1.20 -6.81 -0.55
N ASP A 60 -2.09 -5.95 -0.06
CA ASP A 60 -3.41 -5.73 -0.64
C ASP A 60 -3.32 -5.06 -2.01
N LEU A 61 -2.39 -4.12 -2.20
CA LEU A 61 -2.05 -3.59 -3.52
C LEU A 61 -1.54 -4.72 -4.42
N ARG A 62 -0.50 -5.45 -4.01
CA ARG A 62 0.13 -6.52 -4.81
C ARG A 62 -0.85 -7.63 -5.20
N ALA A 63 -1.80 -7.96 -4.32
CA ALA A 63 -2.85 -8.94 -4.56
C ALA A 63 -3.97 -8.41 -5.48
N GLY A 64 -3.94 -7.13 -5.86
CA GLY A 64 -4.95 -6.48 -6.68
C GLY A 64 -6.27 -6.22 -5.96
N LYS A 65 -6.30 -6.31 -4.62
CA LYS A 65 -7.50 -6.00 -3.82
C LYS A 65 -7.84 -4.51 -3.86
N ILE A 66 -6.81 -3.68 -4.00
CA ILE A 66 -6.94 -2.24 -4.25
C ILE A 66 -6.71 -2.00 -5.74
N SER A 67 -7.76 -1.58 -6.45
CA SER A 67 -7.73 -1.39 -7.91
C SER A 67 -8.32 -0.05 -8.38
N GLU A 68 -8.97 0.69 -7.48
CA GLU A 68 -9.49 2.03 -7.72
C GLU A 68 -8.67 3.05 -6.93
N PHE A 69 -8.29 4.15 -7.59
CA PHE A 69 -7.48 5.21 -7.00
C PHE A 69 -8.11 6.56 -7.32
N SER A 70 -8.28 7.39 -6.29
CA SER A 70 -8.80 8.76 -6.39
C SER A 70 -7.77 9.72 -5.85
N ALA A 71 -7.60 10.86 -6.52
CA ALA A 71 -6.72 11.95 -6.11
C ALA A 71 -7.59 13.16 -5.74
N GLU A 72 -7.31 13.81 -4.60
CA GLU A 72 -7.93 15.07 -4.24
C GLU A 72 -7.15 16.26 -4.81
N SER A 73 -5.85 16.05 -5.08
CA SER A 73 -4.96 17.05 -5.65
C SER A 73 -3.95 16.45 -6.63
N LEU A 74 -3.29 17.32 -7.40
CA LEU A 74 -2.18 16.92 -8.28
C LEU A 74 -0.98 16.35 -7.48
N HIS A 75 -0.82 16.72 -6.21
CA HIS A 75 0.28 16.26 -5.36
C HIS A 75 0.14 14.80 -4.95
N ASP A 76 -1.07 14.23 -5.04
CA ASP A 76 -1.34 12.82 -4.68
C ASP A 76 -1.00 11.86 -5.83
N LEU A 77 -0.88 12.40 -7.05
CA LEU A 77 -0.65 11.60 -8.25
C LEU A 77 0.62 10.73 -8.20
N PRO A 78 1.78 11.21 -7.72
CA PRO A 78 2.98 10.37 -7.65
C PRO A 78 2.75 9.10 -6.84
N ASP A 79 2.12 9.21 -5.67
CA ASP A 79 1.85 8.06 -4.80
C ASP A 79 0.82 7.11 -5.42
N ILE A 80 -0.27 7.65 -5.98
CA ILE A 80 -1.29 6.87 -6.68
C ILE A 80 -0.68 6.09 -7.86
N LEU A 81 0.25 6.69 -8.61
CA LEU A 81 0.92 6.00 -9.72
C LEU A 81 1.81 4.87 -9.23
N ILE A 82 2.49 5.04 -8.10
CA ILE A 82 3.28 3.97 -7.46
C ILE A 82 2.36 2.82 -7.04
N GLN A 83 1.23 3.13 -6.39
CA GLN A 83 0.25 2.14 -5.93
C GLN A 83 -0.36 1.37 -7.11
N ALA A 84 -0.83 2.07 -8.15
CA ALA A 84 -1.37 1.47 -9.36
C ALA A 84 -0.35 0.57 -10.08
N ARG A 85 0.94 0.97 -10.10
CA ARG A 85 2.02 0.14 -10.65
C ARG A 85 2.18 -1.16 -9.87
N ILE A 86 2.19 -1.09 -8.53
CA ILE A 86 2.29 -2.27 -7.67
C ILE A 86 1.09 -3.20 -7.90
N ALA A 87 -0.12 -2.66 -7.93
CA ALA A 87 -1.35 -3.43 -8.10
C ALA A 87 -1.45 -4.15 -9.44
N ARG A 88 -0.82 -3.60 -10.48
CA ARG A 88 -0.77 -4.25 -11.81
C ARG A 88 0.30 -5.34 -11.92
N GLY A 89 1.03 -5.65 -10.84
CA GLY A 89 2.12 -6.63 -10.85
C GLY A 89 3.26 -6.25 -11.82
N MET A 90 3.37 -4.96 -12.20
CA MET A 90 4.39 -4.49 -13.13
C MET A 90 5.76 -4.50 -12.46
N SER A 91 6.42 -5.66 -12.52
CA SER A 91 7.83 -5.83 -12.16
C SER A 91 8.70 -4.97 -13.07
N GLN A 92 9.18 -3.84 -12.53
CA GLN A 92 10.36 -3.04 -12.91
C GLN A 92 10.64 -2.66 -14.39
N ARG A 93 9.83 -3.04 -15.38
CA ARG A 93 10.20 -2.91 -16.80
C ARG A 93 9.16 -2.26 -17.71
N ILE A 94 8.32 -1.36 -17.19
CA ILE A 94 7.47 -0.50 -18.04
C ILE A 94 7.50 0.93 -17.50
N SER A 95 8.54 1.68 -17.87
CA SER A 95 8.62 3.14 -17.76
C SER A 95 8.88 3.71 -19.14
N ALA A 96 7.85 4.29 -19.74
CA ALA A 96 7.88 5.35 -20.77
C ALA A 96 6.53 5.43 -21.50
N THR A 97 5.95 4.29 -21.85
CA THR A 97 4.83 4.26 -22.81
C THR A 97 3.48 4.71 -22.25
N PHE A 98 3.23 4.53 -20.94
CA PHE A 98 1.94 4.94 -20.34
C PHE A 98 1.80 6.46 -20.17
N LEU A 99 2.91 7.18 -20.00
CA LEU A 99 2.88 8.65 -19.87
C LEU A 99 2.48 9.35 -21.18
N ALA A 100 2.59 8.66 -22.32
CA ALA A 100 2.26 9.23 -23.63
C ALA A 100 0.78 9.08 -24.03
N SER A 101 0.02 8.16 -23.43
CA SER A 101 -1.31 7.79 -23.97
C SER A 101 -2.52 8.45 -23.30
N ARG A 102 -2.32 9.30 -22.27
CA ARG A 102 -3.44 9.94 -21.55
C ARG A 102 -3.47 11.47 -21.58
N SER A 103 -2.46 12.13 -22.17
CA SER A 103 -2.45 13.59 -22.34
C SER A 103 -3.31 14.10 -23.51
N SER A 104 -4.05 13.23 -24.20
CA SER A 104 -5.02 13.64 -25.22
C SER A 104 -6.33 12.88 -25.04
N ARG A 105 -7.17 13.38 -24.13
CA ARG A 105 -8.64 13.27 -24.22
C ARG A 105 -9.28 14.21 -23.19
N SER A 106 -9.11 15.51 -23.42
CA SER A 106 -10.06 16.52 -22.96
C SER A 106 -11.00 16.83 -24.14
N ASN A 107 -12.28 17.00 -23.81
CA ASN A 107 -13.43 17.31 -24.67
C ASN A 107 -14.02 16.19 -25.54
N ALA A 108 -15.03 15.51 -25.00
CA ALA A 108 -16.29 15.28 -25.72
C ALA A 108 -17.38 14.79 -24.76
N THR A 109 -18.16 15.73 -24.24
CA THR A 109 -19.55 15.52 -23.85
C THR A 109 -20.29 14.92 -25.05
N LYS A 110 -20.65 13.64 -25.00
CA LYS A 110 -21.81 13.14 -25.75
C LYS A 110 -22.31 11.81 -25.17
N ARG A 111 -23.45 11.92 -24.48
CA ARG A 111 -24.37 10.80 -24.21
C ARG A 111 -24.71 10.17 -25.56
N ILE A 112 -24.37 8.90 -25.77
CA ILE A 112 -24.92 8.11 -26.89
C ILE A 112 -25.94 7.18 -26.28
N ALA A 113 -27.21 7.53 -26.53
CA ALA A 113 -28.36 6.69 -26.28
C ALA A 113 -28.27 5.43 -27.16
N ILE A 114 -28.45 4.27 -26.54
CA ILE A 114 -28.45 2.97 -27.20
C ILE A 114 -29.80 2.86 -27.92
N ALA A 115 -29.80 2.99 -29.25
CA ALA A 115 -30.97 2.75 -30.07
C ALA A 115 -31.30 1.25 -30.05
N ARG A 116 -32.52 0.91 -29.62
CA ARG A 116 -33.12 -0.42 -29.73
C ARG A 116 -33.32 -0.74 -31.22
N PRO A 117 -32.91 -1.91 -31.73
CA PRO A 117 -33.32 -2.32 -33.07
C PRO A 117 -34.81 -2.67 -33.04
N ALA A 118 -35.56 -2.06 -33.96
CA ALA A 118 -36.94 -2.43 -34.25
C ALA A 118 -36.93 -3.83 -34.89
N SER A 119 -37.62 -4.79 -34.25
CA SER A 119 -38.09 -5.99 -34.92
C SER A 119 -39.09 -5.58 -36.01
N THR A 120 -38.91 -6.07 -37.22
CA THR A 120 -39.91 -6.00 -38.28
C THR A 120 -39.88 -7.32 -39.04
N VAL A 121 -41.01 -8.02 -38.88
CA VAL A 121 -41.57 -9.17 -39.61
C VAL A 121 -40.86 -10.51 -39.47
#